data_AF-A0AAD1YLJ2-F1
#
_entry.id   AF-A0AAD1YLJ2-F1
#
_cell.length_a   1.000
_cell.length_b   1.000
_cell.length_c   1.000
_cell.angle_alpha   90.00
_cell.angle_beta   90.00
_cell.angle_gamma   90.00
#
_symmetry.space_group_name_H-M   'P 1'
#
loop_
_entity.id
_entity.type
_entity.pdbx_description
1 polymer ?
#
loop_
_entity_poly.entity_id
_entity_poly.type
_entity_poly.pdbx_seq_one_letter_code
_entity_poly.pdbx_strand_id
1 'polypeptide(L)'
;MLESKSFVRKTKQGKVVREHYLRDDICCGAPFCNVCDVSAARLSSNASSIVIVDTNVVLHQIDLLENLAIEDVVVLSVVLEEFKNKNLAVYNRLRALCSNPRFIVFSNEYHNSIPEENLLF
;
A
#
# COMPACT_ATOMS: atom_id res chain seq x y z
N MET A 1 10.42 -3.64 -17.64
CA MET A 1 9.77 -4.35 -18.77
C MET A 1 8.40 -4.76 -18.26
N LEU A 2 7.30 -4.50 -18.95
CA LEU A 2 5.96 -4.85 -18.43
C LEU A 2 5.81 -6.37 -18.43
N GLU A 3 5.84 -6.98 -17.25
CA GLU A 3 5.53 -8.41 -17.08
C GLU A 3 4.03 -8.56 -16.78
N SER A 4 3.37 -9.48 -17.49
CA SER A 4 1.97 -9.79 -17.28
C SER A 4 1.80 -11.17 -16.65
N LYS A 5 1.10 -11.22 -15.52
CA LYS A 5 0.62 -12.47 -14.93
C LYS A 5 -0.88 -12.59 -15.20
N SER A 6 -1.33 -13.76 -15.66
CA SER A 6 -2.75 -14.02 -15.90
C SER A 6 -3.33 -14.86 -14.76
N PHE A 7 -4.44 -14.39 -14.20
CA PHE A 7 -5.09 -15.03 -13.07
C PHE A 7 -6.49 -15.49 -13.43
N VAL A 8 -6.84 -16.66 -12.93
CA VAL A 8 -8.15 -17.27 -13.12
C VAL A 8 -8.93 -17.19 -11.82
N ARG A 9 -10.02 -16.41 -11.82
CA ARG A 9 -11.01 -16.44 -10.75
C ARG A 9 -12.25 -17.21 -11.20
N LYS A 10 -12.56 -18.32 -10.51
CA LYS A 10 -13.84 -19.01 -10.69
C LYS A 10 -14.93 -18.25 -9.95
N THR A 11 -15.97 -17.83 -10.66
CA THR A 11 -17.18 -17.22 -10.09
C THR A 11 -18.37 -18.15 -10.35
N LYS A 12 -19.50 -17.91 -9.69
CA LYS A 12 -20.75 -18.67 -9.92
C LYS A 12 -21.25 -18.59 -11.38
N GLN A 13 -20.77 -17.63 -12.17
CA GLN A 13 -21.16 -17.39 -13.57
C GLN A 13 -20.07 -17.78 -14.59
N GLY A 14 -18.90 -18.30 -14.16
CA GLY A 14 -17.88 -18.78 -15.09
C GLY A 14 -16.43 -18.53 -14.65
N LYS A 15 -15.51 -18.72 -15.60
CA LYS A 15 -14.06 -18.52 -15.42
C LYS A 15 -13.72 -17.09 -15.88
N VAL A 16 -13.31 -16.23 -14.95
CA VAL A 16 -12.86 -14.87 -15.27
C VAL A 16 -11.33 -14.88 -15.30
N VAL A 17 -10.75 -14.49 -16.43
CA VAL A 17 -9.30 -14.27 -16.55
C VAL A 17 -9.04 -12.78 -16.39
N ARG A 18 -8.10 -12.41 -15.52
CA ARG A 18 -7.63 -11.03 -15.37
C ARG A 18 -6.14 -10.98 -15.59
N GLU A 19 -5.69 -9.96 -16.29
CA GLU A 19 -4.28 -9.65 -16.44
C GLU A 19 -3.85 -8.74 -15.29
N HIS A 20 -2.70 -9.03 -14.71
CA HIS A 20 -2.07 -8.21 -13.70
C HIS A 20 -0.71 -7.76 -14.22
N TYR A 21 -0.53 -6.43 -14.26
CA TYR A 21 0.65 -5.80 -14.84
C TYR A 21 1.61 -5.39 -13.74
N LEU A 22 2.81 -5.95 -13.77
CA LEU A 22 3.89 -5.59 -12.87
C LEU A 22 4.70 -4.42 -13.44
N ARG A 23 5.10 -3.53 -12.54
CA ARG A 23 5.76 -2.27 -12.81
C ARG A 23 7.02 -2.17 -11.96
N ASP A 24 8.07 -1.64 -12.57
CA ASP A 24 9.35 -1.36 -11.91
C ASP A 24 9.48 0.12 -11.52
N ASP A 25 8.56 0.98 -11.98
CA ASP A 25 8.56 2.44 -11.81
C ASP A 25 7.69 2.92 -10.64
N ILE A 26 7.36 2.04 -9.70
CA ILE A 26 6.62 2.39 -8.49
C ILE A 26 7.60 2.92 -7.45
N CYS A 27 7.49 4.21 -7.15
CA CYS A 27 8.40 4.87 -6.21
C CYS A 27 8.12 4.46 -4.76
N CYS A 28 9.18 4.18 -3.99
CA CYS A 28 9.08 3.86 -2.57
C CYS A 28 8.72 5.08 -1.69
N GLY A 29 8.87 6.30 -2.20
CA GLY A 29 8.54 7.54 -1.48
C GLY A 29 9.57 7.93 -0.40
N ALA A 30 10.70 7.22 -0.32
CA ALA A 30 11.79 7.49 0.61
C ALA A 30 12.85 8.41 -0.03
N PRO A 31 13.29 9.48 0.67
CA PRO A 31 14.24 10.44 0.12
C PRO A 31 15.69 9.93 0.07
N PHE A 32 15.99 8.87 0.82
CA PHE A 32 17.31 8.21 0.82
C PHE A 32 17.43 7.10 -0.23
N CYS A 33 16.41 6.89 -1.05
CA CYS A 33 16.48 5.90 -2.12
C CYS A 33 17.29 6.45 -3.30
N ASN A 34 18.33 5.71 -3.70
CA ASN A 34 19.18 6.08 -4.84
C ASN A 34 18.61 5.65 -6.21
N VAL A 35 17.51 4.91 -6.21
CA VAL A 35 16.90 4.31 -7.42
C VAL A 35 15.63 5.05 -7.84
N CYS A 36 14.80 5.46 -6.87
CA CYS A 36 13.56 6.16 -7.15
C CYS A 36 13.80 7.66 -7.36
N ASP A 37 12.87 8.32 -8.05
CA ASP A 37 12.87 9.77 -8.16
C ASP A 37 12.54 10.40 -6.80
N VAL A 38 13.52 11.11 -6.24
CA VAL A 38 13.46 11.75 -4.92
C VAL A 38 12.49 12.93 -4.90
N SER A 39 12.16 13.51 -6.07
CA SER A 39 11.21 14.64 -6.15
C SER A 39 9.79 14.29 -5.68
N ALA A 40 9.42 13.01 -5.76
CA ALA A 40 8.13 12.48 -5.31
C ALA A 40 8.19 11.91 -3.88
N ALA A 41 9.35 11.94 -3.22
CA ALA A 41 9.49 11.43 -1.86
C ALA A 41 8.68 12.28 -0.87
N ARG A 42 7.92 11.61 -0.01
CA ARG A 42 7.14 12.29 1.04
C ARG A 42 7.55 11.91 2.46
N LEU A 43 8.35 10.85 2.62
CA LEU A 43 8.94 10.49 3.90
C LEU A 43 10.01 11.51 4.28
N SER A 44 10.15 11.76 5.56
CA SER A 44 11.22 12.59 6.08
C SER A 44 12.59 11.95 5.84
N SER A 45 13.57 12.74 5.42
CA SER A 45 14.98 12.30 5.29
C SER A 45 15.62 12.04 6.64
N ASN A 46 15.05 12.60 7.71
CA ASN A 46 15.50 12.46 9.08
C ASN A 46 14.62 11.49 9.90
N ALA A 47 13.71 10.75 9.25
CA ALA A 47 12.89 9.75 9.92
C ALA A 47 13.78 8.71 10.58
N SER A 48 13.68 8.57 11.91
CA SER A 48 14.43 7.55 12.66
C SER A 48 13.85 6.14 12.48
N SER A 49 12.56 6.05 12.16
CA SER A 49 11.84 4.80 11.92
C SER A 49 10.69 5.03 10.95
N ILE A 50 10.53 4.11 9.99
CA ILE A 50 9.37 4.09 9.08
C ILE A 50 8.42 3.01 9.59
N VAL A 51 7.14 3.36 9.73
CA VAL A 51 6.12 2.42 10.19
C VAL A 51 5.37 1.86 9.00
N ILE A 52 5.41 0.55 8.80
CA ILE A 52 4.57 -0.15 7.83
C ILE A 52 3.37 -0.70 8.57
N VAL A 53 2.17 -0.35 8.10
CA VAL A 53 0.93 -0.72 8.79
C VAL A 53 0.36 -2.01 8.24
N ASP A 54 -0.01 -2.90 9.14
CA ASP A 54 -0.75 -4.13 8.86
C ASP A 54 -2.27 -3.95 9.04
N THR A 55 -3.07 -4.79 8.39
CA THR A 55 -4.53 -4.76 8.45
C THR A 55 -5.03 -4.83 9.89
N ASN A 56 -4.49 -5.72 10.74
CA ASN A 56 -4.97 -5.89 12.11
C ASN A 56 -4.72 -4.64 12.97
N VAL A 57 -3.60 -3.95 12.74
CA VAL A 57 -3.27 -2.70 13.44
C VAL A 57 -4.25 -1.60 13.04
N VAL A 58 -4.56 -1.47 11.76
CA VAL A 58 -5.60 -0.52 11.33
C VAL A 58 -6.95 -0.88 11.95
N LEU A 59 -7.34 -2.16 11.90
CA LEU A 59 -8.66 -2.60 12.34
C LEU A 59 -8.91 -2.27 13.82
N HIS A 60 -7.89 -2.45 14.67
CA HIS A 60 -8.03 -2.33 16.11
C HIS A 60 -7.48 -1.03 16.69
N GLN A 61 -6.58 -0.34 15.98
CA GLN A 61 -5.80 0.78 16.51
C GLN A 61 -5.72 1.97 15.55
N ILE A 62 -6.73 2.18 14.69
CA ILE A 62 -6.77 3.35 13.80
C ILE A 62 -6.72 4.68 14.58
N ASP A 63 -7.33 4.76 15.77
CA ASP A 63 -7.31 5.97 16.61
C ASP A 63 -5.87 6.33 17.04
N LEU A 64 -4.99 5.34 17.18
CA LEU A 64 -3.56 5.55 17.46
C LEU A 64 -2.84 6.12 16.24
N LEU A 65 -3.16 5.63 15.04
CA LEU A 65 -2.61 6.13 13.77
C LEU A 65 -3.10 7.54 13.43
N GLU A 66 -4.22 7.99 14.00
CA GLU A 66 -4.71 9.36 13.86
C GLU A 66 -3.96 10.37 14.74
N ASN A 67 -3.13 9.91 15.67
CA ASN A 67 -2.33 10.78 16.51
C ASN A 67 -1.21 11.46 15.70
N LEU A 68 -1.11 12.79 15.83
CA LEU A 68 -0.08 13.62 15.17
C LEU A 68 1.36 13.25 15.54
N ALA A 69 1.56 12.52 16.64
CA ALA A 69 2.88 12.03 17.04
C ALA A 69 3.42 10.92 16.13
N ILE A 70 2.55 10.23 15.39
CA ILE A 70 2.96 9.17 14.46
C ILE A 70 3.16 9.80 13.08
N GLU A 71 4.42 9.80 12.67
CA GLU A 71 4.89 10.35 11.41
C GLU A 71 5.54 9.23 10.57
N ASP A 72 5.68 9.46 9.27
CA ASP A 72 6.39 8.56 8.34
C ASP A 72 5.79 7.14 8.26
N VAL A 73 4.52 7.09 7.88
CA VAL A 73 3.73 5.85 7.81
C VAL A 73 3.52 5.40 6.37
N VAL A 74 3.82 4.13 6.11
CA VAL A 74 3.58 3.46 4.83
C VAL A 74 2.38 2.53 4.95
N VAL A 75 1.37 2.79 4.13
CA VAL A 75 0.17 1.98 4.00
C VAL A 75 0.25 1.20 2.69
N LEU A 76 0.02 -0.11 2.73
CA LEU A 76 0.02 -0.95 1.54
C LEU A 76 -1.30 -0.83 0.76
N SER A 77 -1.28 -0.95 -0.56
CA SER A 77 -2.50 -0.91 -1.39
C SER A 77 -3.46 -2.04 -1.06
N VAL A 78 -2.93 -3.24 -0.81
CA VAL A 78 -3.72 -4.42 -0.38
C VAL A 78 -4.53 -4.13 0.87
N VAL A 79 -3.92 -3.49 1.87
CA VAL A 79 -4.57 -3.15 3.14
C VAL A 79 -5.74 -2.20 2.89
N LEU A 80 -5.56 -1.19 2.03
CA LEU A 80 -6.65 -0.28 1.65
C LEU A 80 -7.78 -1.01 0.91
N GLU A 81 -7.46 -1.90 -0.01
CA GLU A 81 -8.47 -2.66 -0.77
C GLU A 81 -9.25 -3.63 0.13
N GLU A 82 -8.57 -4.24 1.10
CA GLU A 82 -9.20 -5.10 2.09
C GLU A 82 -10.26 -4.34 2.90
N PHE A 83 -9.94 -3.15 3.41
CA PHE A 83 -10.89 -2.31 4.13
C PHE A 83 -12.00 -1.76 3.23
N LYS A 84 -11.71 -1.43 1.97
CA LYS A 84 -12.74 -1.00 1.02
C LYS A 84 -13.85 -2.05 0.87
N ASN A 85 -13.49 -3.33 0.92
CA ASN A 85 -14.42 -4.45 0.81
C ASN A 85 -15.06 -4.86 2.14
N LYS A 86 -14.34 -4.79 3.26
CA LYS A 86 -14.80 -5.26 4.59
C LYS A 86 -15.44 -4.17 5.45
N ASN A 87 -14.88 -2.96 5.47
CA ASN A 87 -15.32 -1.88 6.35
C ASN A 87 -15.03 -0.49 5.74
N LEU A 88 -16.03 0.07 5.08
CA LEU A 88 -15.93 1.33 4.33
C LEU A 88 -15.68 2.54 5.26
N ALA A 89 -16.12 2.49 6.52
CA ALA A 89 -15.88 3.56 7.48
C ALA A 89 -14.39 3.68 7.83
N VAL A 90 -13.73 2.55 8.11
CA VAL A 90 -12.28 2.50 8.38
C VAL A 90 -11.48 2.91 7.14
N TYR A 91 -11.91 2.46 5.95
CA TYR A 91 -11.31 2.89 4.69
C TYR A 91 -11.33 4.41 4.51
N ASN A 92 -12.48 5.06 4.78
CA ASN A 92 -12.59 6.52 4.66
C ASN A 92 -11.68 7.26 5.65
N ARG A 93 -11.55 6.76 6.89
CA ARG A 93 -10.63 7.31 7.90
C ARG A 93 -9.16 7.17 7.48
N LEU A 94 -8.75 5.97 7.06
CA LEU A 94 -7.41 5.72 6.51
C LEU A 94 -7.11 6.62 5.31
N ARG A 95 -8.10 6.80 4.42
CA ARG A 95 -7.94 7.65 3.24
C ARG A 95 -7.79 9.12 3.62
N ALA A 96 -8.52 9.57 4.64
CA ALA A 96 -8.33 10.90 5.20
C ALA A 96 -6.91 11.08 5.75
N LEU A 97 -6.37 10.09 6.46
CA LEU A 97 -4.97 10.10 6.93
C LEU A 97 -3.95 10.18 5.80
N CYS A 98 -4.20 9.49 4.68
CA CYS A 98 -3.34 9.55 3.50
C CYS A 98 -3.33 10.93 2.80
N SER A 99 -4.19 11.87 3.21
CA SER A 99 -4.11 13.26 2.74
C SER A 99 -2.92 14.00 3.35
N ASN A 100 -2.42 13.53 4.51
CA ASN A 100 -1.22 14.08 5.12
C ASN A 100 0.01 13.71 4.28
N PRO A 101 0.99 14.62 4.13
CA PRO A 101 2.17 14.35 3.32
C PRO A 101 3.01 13.19 3.87
N ARG A 102 3.00 12.99 5.20
CA ARG A 102 3.77 11.95 5.89
C ARG A 102 3.16 10.56 5.85
N PHE A 103 2.00 10.40 5.19
CA PHE A 103 1.39 9.11 4.91
C PHE A 103 1.54 8.79 3.43
N ILE A 104 2.15 7.64 3.14
CA ILE A 104 2.38 7.18 1.77
C ILE A 104 1.61 5.89 1.54
N VAL A 105 0.95 5.82 0.38
CA VAL A 105 0.37 4.57 -0.10
C VAL A 105 1.36 3.92 -1.04
N PHE A 106 1.79 2.71 -0.70
CA PHE A 106 2.68 1.91 -1.52
C PHE A 106 1.91 0.81 -2.26
N SER A 107 1.97 0.84 -3.58
CA SER A 107 1.29 -0.09 -4.48
C SER A 107 2.06 -1.40 -4.61
N ASN A 108 2.06 -2.21 -3.56
CA ASN A 108 2.83 -3.45 -3.47
C ASN A 108 2.41 -4.52 -4.48
N GLU A 109 1.12 -4.62 -4.82
CA GLU A 109 0.60 -5.64 -5.75
C GLU A 109 1.16 -5.51 -7.17
N TYR A 110 1.46 -4.28 -7.58
CA TYR A 110 1.95 -3.99 -8.92
C TYR A 110 3.48 -3.93 -8.97
N HIS A 111 4.19 -4.14 -7.86
CA HIS A 111 5.64 -4.01 -7.82
C HIS A 111 6.32 -5.34 -8.19
N ASN A 112 7.17 -5.33 -9.23
CA ASN A 112 7.75 -6.56 -9.77
C ASN A 112 8.62 -7.34 -8.74
N SER A 113 9.31 -6.65 -7.85
CA SER A 113 10.16 -7.28 -6.85
C SER A 113 9.41 -7.96 -5.69
N ILE A 114 8.10 -7.77 -5.56
CA ILE A 114 7.30 -8.33 -4.46
C ILE A 114 6.37 -9.39 -5.06
N PRO A 115 6.72 -10.68 -4.99
CA PRO A 115 5.81 -11.72 -5.44
C PRO A 115 4.57 -11.77 -4.55
N GLU A 116 3.38 -11.85 -5.15
CA GLU A 116 2.08 -11.94 -4.46
C GLU A 116 1.98 -13.11 -3.46
N GLU A 117 2.80 -14.15 -3.60
CA GLU A 117 2.88 -15.26 -2.64
C GLU A 117 3.24 -14.78 -1.22
N ASN A 118 3.96 -13.65 -1.12
CA ASN A 118 4.30 -12.99 0.13
C ASN A 118 3.29 -11.91 0.55
N LEU A 119 2.23 -11.69 -0.23
CA LEU A 119 1.13 -10.76 0.08
C LEU A 119 -0.07 -11.47 0.73
N LEU A 120 -0.02 -12.79 0.86
CA LEU A 120 -1.00 -13.59 1.59
C LEU A 120 -0.57 -13.67 3.05
N PHE A 121 -1.02 -12.72 3.85
CA PHE A 121 -1.14 -12.87 5.31
C PHE A 121 -2.59 -13.25 5.65
#